data_AF-A0A811S440-F1
#
_entry.id   AF-A0A811S440-F1
#
_cell.length_a   1.000
_cell.length_b   1.000
_cell.length_c   1.000
_cell.angle_alpha   90.00
_cell.angle_beta   90.00
_cell.angle_gamma   90.00
#
_symmetry.space_group_name_H-M   'P 1'
#
loop_
_entity.id
_entity.type
_entity.pdbx_description
1 polymer ?
#
loop_
_entity_poly.entity_id
_entity_poly.type
_entity_poly.pdbx_seq_one_letter_code
_entity_poly.pdbx_strand_id
1 'polypeptide(L)'
;MSWSRGGGADGVARRWVLLLCVGSFCLGLLFTDRMWTLPEADEVEVPNLRRGEEAERGIVDRAIQAEDKKHGDFMRLDHVEGCLELSGKTRTYFATAVALWDANFYVKVDDDVHVNIATLGNILSKHISKPRVYIGCMKSGPVLSDKDVRYYEPEHWKFGEVGNKYFRHATGQLYAISKDLAAYISLNKHVLHKYINEDVSLGAWLIGLDVEHIDDRRLCCGTPPGLKL
;
A
#
# COMPACT_ATOMS: atom_id res chain seq x y z
N MET A 1 -1.13 -55.32 58.57
CA MET A 1 -2.04 -55.06 57.43
C MET A 1 -1.62 -53.72 56.83
N SER A 2 -0.76 -53.78 55.82
CA SER A 2 -1.07 -53.47 54.41
C SER A 2 -1.22 -51.97 54.13
N TRP A 3 -0.19 -51.37 53.55
CA TRP A 3 -0.31 -50.11 52.80
C TRP A 3 -0.70 -50.45 51.37
N SER A 4 -1.88 -49.98 50.93
CA SER A 4 -2.28 -50.03 49.52
C SER A 4 -1.71 -48.84 48.77
N ARG A 5 -1.00 -49.13 47.67
CA ARG A 5 -0.60 -48.16 46.65
C ARG A 5 -1.83 -47.68 45.86
N GLY A 6 -2.09 -46.38 45.87
CA GLY A 6 -2.93 -45.71 44.87
C GLY A 6 -2.04 -45.13 43.77
N GLY A 7 -2.11 -45.72 42.58
CA GLY A 7 -1.47 -45.22 41.37
C GLY A 7 -2.40 -44.31 40.57
N GLY A 8 -1.84 -43.26 39.99
CA GLY A 8 -2.54 -42.33 39.10
C GLY A 8 -1.55 -41.26 38.60
N ALA A 9 -0.72 -41.63 37.64
CA ALA A 9 0.24 -40.73 37.01
C ALA A 9 -0.21 -40.45 35.57
N ASP A 10 -1.12 -39.50 35.39
CA ASP A 10 -1.51 -39.00 34.05
C ASP A 10 -0.64 -37.81 33.66
N GLY A 11 0.62 -38.08 33.38
CA GLY A 11 1.51 -37.17 32.67
C GLY A 11 1.57 -37.59 31.21
N VAL A 12 1.12 -36.73 30.28
CA VAL A 12 1.29 -36.95 28.85
C VAL A 12 2.80 -37.07 28.57
N ALA A 13 3.25 -38.26 28.19
CA ALA A 13 4.68 -38.47 27.96
C ALA A 13 5.19 -37.52 26.88
N ARG A 14 6.38 -36.93 27.07
CA ARG A 14 7.05 -36.01 26.12
C ARG A 14 7.03 -36.48 24.66
N ARG A 15 7.03 -37.81 24.45
CA ARG A 15 6.93 -38.45 23.12
C ARG A 15 5.58 -38.18 22.44
N TRP A 16 4.48 -38.14 23.19
CA TRP A 16 3.14 -37.81 22.67
C TRP A 16 3.02 -36.33 22.31
N VAL A 17 3.66 -35.43 23.07
CA VAL A 17 3.71 -33.99 22.73
C VAL A 17 4.42 -33.79 21.39
N LEU A 18 5.57 -34.43 21.18
CA LEU A 18 6.30 -34.34 19.90
C LEU A 18 5.48 -34.91 18.73
N LEU A 19 4.79 -36.03 18.93
CA LEU A 19 3.93 -36.62 17.90
C LEU A 19 2.74 -35.71 17.56
N LEU A 20 2.13 -35.08 18.57
CA LEU A 20 1.06 -34.11 18.35
C LEU A 20 1.57 -32.88 17.59
N CYS A 21 2.73 -32.33 17.97
CA CYS A 21 3.31 -31.16 17.29
C CYS A 21 3.65 -31.43 15.83
N VAL A 22 4.31 -32.56 15.54
CA VAL A 22 4.67 -32.93 14.16
C VAL A 22 3.42 -33.28 13.35
N GLY A 23 2.45 -33.98 13.95
CA GLY A 23 1.17 -34.29 13.32
C GLY A 23 0.39 -33.04 12.92
N SER A 24 0.28 -32.06 13.81
CA SER A 24 -0.36 -30.77 13.53
C SER A 24 0.36 -29.98 12.43
N PHE A 25 1.70 -30.00 12.42
CA PHE A 25 2.49 -29.32 11.40
C PHE A 25 2.28 -29.95 10.01
N CYS A 26 2.31 -31.28 9.91
CA CYS A 26 2.06 -31.99 8.65
C CYS A 26 0.62 -31.82 8.15
N LEU A 27 -0.38 -31.78 9.05
CA LEU A 27 -1.77 -31.53 8.67
C LEU A 27 -1.96 -30.09 8.14
N GLY A 28 -1.25 -29.13 8.74
CA GLY A 28 -1.26 -27.73 8.30
C GLY A 28 -0.73 -27.55 6.88
N LEU A 29 0.37 -28.23 6.52
CA LEU A 29 0.94 -28.18 5.17
C LEU A 29 -0.02 -28.73 4.10
N LEU A 30 -0.79 -29.78 4.42
CA LEU A 30 -1.76 -30.35 3.49
C LEU A 30 -2.99 -29.44 3.23
N PHE A 31 -3.33 -28.55 4.17
CA PHE A 31 -4.49 -27.66 4.04
C PHE A 31 -4.15 -26.30 3.42
N THR A 32 -2.90 -25.82 3.53
CA THR A 32 -2.51 -24.52 2.97
C THR A 32 -2.28 -24.55 1.45
N ASP A 33 -1.91 -25.70 0.89
CA ASP A 33 -1.63 -25.84 -0.54
C ASP A 33 -2.88 -25.92 -1.42
N ARG A 34 -4.09 -25.91 -0.81
CA ARG A 34 -5.34 -26.17 -1.52
C ARG A 34 -6.37 -25.04 -1.49
N MET A 35 -6.05 -23.91 -0.86
CA MET A 35 -7.04 -22.86 -0.57
C MET A 35 -6.94 -21.60 -1.44
N TRP A 36 -5.99 -21.54 -2.38
CA TRP A 36 -5.80 -20.38 -3.27
C TRP A 36 -5.63 -20.78 -4.73
N THR A 37 -6.74 -21.13 -5.38
CA THR A 37 -6.89 -21.01 -6.83
C THR A 37 -8.24 -20.34 -7.10
N LEU A 38 -8.24 -19.01 -7.18
CA LEU A 38 -9.38 -18.25 -7.69
C LEU A 38 -9.39 -18.39 -9.22
N PRO A 39 -10.52 -18.76 -9.85
CA PRO A 39 -10.60 -18.76 -11.31
C PRO A 39 -10.64 -17.32 -11.82
N GLU A 40 -9.82 -17.04 -12.83
CA GLU A 40 -9.85 -15.82 -13.63
C GLU A 40 -11.24 -15.66 -14.27
N ALA A 41 -11.82 -14.46 -14.17
CA ALA A 41 -13.09 -14.14 -14.78
C ALA A 41 -12.90 -14.06 -16.31
N ASP A 42 -13.55 -14.94 -17.05
CA ASP A 42 -13.57 -14.89 -18.52
C ASP A 42 -14.24 -13.59 -19.00
N GLU A 43 -13.49 -12.77 -19.75
CA GLU A 43 -14.01 -11.59 -20.42
C GLU A 43 -14.82 -11.99 -21.67
N VAL A 44 -16.08 -11.55 -21.75
CA VAL A 44 -16.92 -11.69 -22.95
C VAL A 44 -16.62 -10.53 -23.91
N GLU A 45 -16.08 -10.85 -25.09
CA GLU A 45 -15.71 -9.86 -26.10
C GLU A 45 -16.92 -9.29 -26.87
N VAL A 46 -17.12 -7.96 -26.83
CA VAL A 46 -18.07 -7.24 -27.70
C VAL A 46 -17.30 -6.44 -28.76
N PRO A 47 -17.22 -6.88 -30.03
CA PRO A 47 -16.19 -6.41 -30.98
C PRO A 47 -16.31 -4.96 -31.48
N ASN A 48 -17.49 -4.34 -31.40
CA ASN A 48 -17.74 -3.04 -32.03
C ASN A 48 -17.50 -1.83 -31.11
N LEU A 49 -17.37 -2.03 -29.80
CA LEU A 49 -16.96 -0.98 -28.86
C LEU A 49 -15.42 -0.77 -28.93
N ARG A 50 -14.68 -1.88 -29.02
CA ARG A 50 -13.21 -1.92 -29.02
C ARG A 50 -12.56 -1.10 -30.14
N ARG A 51 -13.16 -1.06 -31.34
CA ARG A 51 -12.57 -0.32 -32.48
C ARG A 51 -12.58 1.20 -32.29
N GLY A 52 -13.58 1.72 -31.57
CA GLY A 52 -13.65 3.14 -31.21
C GLY A 52 -12.64 3.47 -30.11
N GLU A 53 -12.59 2.64 -29.08
CA GLU A 53 -11.66 2.76 -27.94
C GLU A 53 -10.20 2.64 -28.37
N GLU A 54 -9.86 1.73 -29.29
CA GLU A 54 -8.51 1.57 -29.85
C GLU A 54 -8.07 2.80 -30.67
N ALA A 55 -9.01 3.39 -31.43
CA ALA A 55 -8.72 4.59 -32.22
C ALA A 55 -8.53 5.82 -31.32
N GLU A 56 -9.36 5.99 -30.30
CA GLU A 56 -9.22 7.05 -29.30
C GLU A 56 -7.93 6.89 -28.49
N ARG A 57 -7.63 5.67 -28.02
CA ARG A 57 -6.37 5.35 -27.33
C ARG A 57 -5.16 5.65 -28.20
N GLY A 58 -5.22 5.32 -29.49
CA GLY A 58 -4.18 5.64 -30.46
C GLY A 58 -3.98 7.14 -30.72
N ILE A 59 -5.00 7.98 -30.55
CA ILE A 59 -4.88 9.43 -30.65
C ILE A 59 -4.24 10.00 -29.38
N VAL A 60 -4.72 9.57 -28.21
CA VAL A 60 -4.18 9.98 -26.91
C VAL A 60 -2.70 9.61 -26.80
N ASP A 61 -2.32 8.38 -27.19
CA ASP A 61 -0.93 7.92 -27.17
C ASP A 61 0.00 8.81 -28.01
N ARG A 62 -0.47 9.30 -29.17
CA ARG A 62 0.31 10.21 -30.01
C ARG A 62 0.44 11.59 -29.39
N ALA A 63 -0.61 12.09 -28.74
CA ALA A 63 -0.55 13.38 -28.05
C ALA A 63 0.45 13.33 -26.89
N ILE A 64 0.40 12.26 -26.09
CA ILE A 64 1.36 12.00 -25.00
C ILE A 64 2.79 11.90 -25.55
N GLN A 65 3.02 11.19 -26.66
CA GLN A 65 4.36 11.12 -27.28
C GLN A 65 4.85 12.48 -27.79
N ALA A 66 3.96 13.32 -28.34
CA ALA A 66 4.31 14.65 -28.82
C ALA A 66 4.68 15.60 -27.67
N GLU A 67 3.95 15.51 -26.56
CA GLU A 67 4.24 16.25 -25.33
C GLU A 67 5.58 15.81 -24.71
N ASP A 68 5.78 14.50 -24.56
CA ASP A 68 7.01 13.91 -24.04
C ASP A 68 8.23 14.35 -24.87
N LYS A 69 8.12 14.31 -26.21
CA LYS A 69 9.19 14.78 -27.09
C LYS A 69 9.50 16.28 -26.93
N LYS A 70 8.49 17.08 -26.55
CA LYS A 70 8.63 18.53 -26.41
C LYS A 70 9.20 18.92 -25.04
N HIS A 71 8.77 18.25 -23.98
CA HIS A 71 9.08 18.63 -22.59
C HIS A 71 10.11 17.72 -21.92
N GLY A 72 10.15 16.43 -22.27
CA GLY A 72 11.12 15.46 -21.76
C GLY A 72 11.01 15.20 -20.25
N ASP A 73 9.83 15.44 -19.68
CA ASP A 73 9.55 15.38 -18.25
C ASP A 73 8.61 14.23 -17.86
N PHE A 74 8.33 13.31 -18.79
CA PHE A 74 7.54 12.13 -18.50
C PHE A 74 8.39 10.99 -17.97
N MET A 75 7.91 10.40 -16.87
CA MET A 75 8.37 9.10 -16.38
C MET A 75 7.30 8.05 -16.66
N ARG A 76 7.48 7.28 -17.73
CA ARG A 76 6.62 6.13 -18.04
C ARG A 76 6.97 4.96 -17.13
N LEU A 77 5.99 4.47 -16.38
CA LEU A 77 6.16 3.33 -15.48
C LEU A 77 5.74 2.05 -16.20
N ASP A 78 6.47 0.96 -15.96
CA ASP A 78 6.05 -0.38 -16.34
C ASP A 78 4.95 -0.86 -15.38
N HIS A 79 3.75 -0.33 -15.59
CA HIS A 79 2.56 -0.57 -14.78
C HIS A 79 1.33 -0.57 -15.69
N VAL A 80 0.52 -1.61 -15.59
CA VAL A 80 -0.78 -1.67 -16.25
C VAL A 80 -1.82 -1.05 -15.33
N GLU A 81 -2.57 -0.08 -15.85
CA GLU A 81 -3.70 0.50 -15.14
C GLU A 81 -4.84 -0.58 -15.07
N GLY A 82 -5.01 -1.22 -13.89
CA GLY A 82 -6.15 -2.06 -13.45
C GLY A 82 -6.44 -2.00 -11.91
N CYS A 83 -7.38 -2.80 -11.38
CA CYS A 83 -7.73 -2.81 -9.93
C CYS A 83 -6.51 -2.87 -8.96
N LEU A 84 -6.53 -2.08 -7.87
CA LEU A 84 -5.36 -1.76 -6.99
C LEU A 84 -4.27 -0.91 -7.65
N GLU A 85 -4.66 -0.20 -8.71
CA GLU A 85 -3.89 0.67 -9.60
C GLU A 85 -3.02 1.66 -8.87
N LEU A 86 -3.62 2.52 -8.03
CA LEU A 86 -2.93 3.66 -7.45
C LEU A 86 -1.84 3.20 -6.47
N SER A 87 -2.15 2.23 -5.62
CA SER A 87 -1.19 1.61 -4.71
C SER A 87 -0.04 0.94 -5.46
N GLY A 88 -0.34 0.29 -6.59
CA GLY A 88 0.67 -0.29 -7.49
C GLY A 88 1.54 0.76 -8.16
N LYS A 89 0.92 1.81 -8.71
CA LYS A 89 1.55 2.95 -9.36
C LYS A 89 2.48 3.69 -8.40
N THR A 90 2.06 3.98 -7.17
CA THR A 90 2.91 4.60 -6.12
C THR A 90 4.12 3.74 -5.81
N ARG A 91 3.92 2.43 -5.63
CA ARG A 91 5.02 1.51 -5.33
C ARG A 91 6.05 1.48 -6.46
N THR A 92 5.58 1.38 -7.70
CA THR A 92 6.45 1.40 -8.89
C THR A 92 7.10 2.78 -9.07
N TYR A 93 6.38 3.86 -8.81
CA TYR A 93 6.89 5.23 -8.83
C TYR A 93 8.10 5.39 -7.91
N PHE A 94 7.98 5.05 -6.62
CA PHE A 94 9.10 5.18 -5.68
C PHE A 94 10.25 4.25 -6.03
N ALA A 95 9.96 3.01 -6.45
CA ALA A 95 11.00 2.08 -6.85
C ALA A 95 11.82 2.59 -8.04
N THR A 96 11.16 3.16 -9.05
CA THR A 96 11.80 3.74 -10.23
C THR A 96 12.48 5.05 -9.91
N ALA A 97 11.85 5.96 -9.17
CA ALA A 97 12.39 7.27 -8.85
C ALA A 97 13.72 7.17 -8.08
N VAL A 98 13.81 6.25 -7.12
CA VAL A 98 15.04 5.99 -6.36
C VAL A 98 16.14 5.39 -7.24
N ALA A 99 15.78 4.62 -8.26
CA ALA A 99 16.74 4.04 -9.19
C ALA A 99 17.30 5.07 -10.19
N LEU A 100 16.52 6.11 -10.51
CA LEU A 100 16.88 7.13 -11.51
C LEU A 100 17.55 8.36 -10.91
N TRP A 101 17.12 8.81 -9.73
CA TRP A 101 17.57 10.07 -9.14
C TRP A 101 18.10 9.87 -7.73
N ASP A 102 19.25 10.49 -7.44
CA ASP A 102 19.76 10.61 -6.09
C ASP A 102 19.21 11.88 -5.43
N ALA A 103 18.26 11.73 -4.51
CA ALA A 103 17.61 12.84 -3.80
C ALA A 103 17.49 12.54 -2.29
N ASN A 104 17.47 13.58 -1.46
CA ASN A 104 17.23 13.42 -0.02
C ASN A 104 15.78 13.04 0.30
N PHE A 105 14.84 13.52 -0.50
CA PHE A 105 13.40 13.27 -0.39
C PHE A 105 12.81 12.96 -1.75
N TYR A 106 11.81 12.07 -1.75
CA TYR A 106 10.97 11.75 -2.89
C TYR A 106 9.54 12.15 -2.55
N VAL A 107 8.89 12.91 -3.43
CA VAL A 107 7.60 13.56 -3.16
C VAL A 107 6.58 13.07 -4.17
N LYS A 108 5.42 12.63 -3.67
CA LYS A 108 4.25 12.36 -4.50
C LYS A 108 3.26 13.52 -4.35
N VAL A 109 2.67 13.92 -5.46
CA VAL A 109 1.65 14.97 -5.54
C VAL A 109 0.61 14.55 -6.58
N ASP A 110 -0.67 14.77 -6.31
CA ASP A 110 -1.75 14.60 -7.29
C ASP A 110 -1.76 15.74 -8.32
N ASP A 111 -2.28 15.49 -9.52
CA ASP A 111 -2.33 16.44 -10.63
C ASP A 111 -3.36 17.56 -10.46
N ASP A 112 -4.26 17.42 -9.48
CA ASP A 112 -5.26 18.42 -9.08
C ASP A 112 -4.81 19.28 -7.89
N VAL A 113 -3.53 19.23 -7.51
CA VAL A 113 -2.95 19.96 -6.38
C VAL A 113 -2.01 21.07 -6.85
N HIS A 114 -2.23 22.29 -6.36
CA HIS A 114 -1.28 23.40 -6.53
C HIS A 114 -0.22 23.39 -5.42
N VAL A 115 1.06 23.26 -5.80
CA VAL A 115 2.17 23.19 -4.84
C VAL A 115 2.93 24.52 -4.76
N ASN A 116 3.03 25.08 -3.55
CA ASN A 116 3.98 26.14 -3.27
C ASN A 116 5.39 25.56 -3.05
N ILE A 117 6.19 25.51 -4.12
CA ILE A 117 7.52 24.87 -4.14
C ILE A 117 8.48 25.47 -3.11
N ALA A 118 8.46 26.79 -2.91
CA ALA A 118 9.32 27.44 -1.91
C ALA A 118 8.98 26.99 -0.48
N THR A 119 7.68 26.88 -0.17
CA THR A 119 7.22 26.40 1.14
C THR A 119 7.56 24.93 1.32
N LEU A 120 7.34 24.09 0.29
CA LEU A 120 7.71 22.68 0.33
C LEU A 120 9.22 22.52 0.57
N GLY A 121 10.06 23.24 -0.17
CA GLY A 121 11.52 23.22 0.02
C GLY A 121 11.93 23.63 1.43
N ASN A 122 11.30 24.65 2.00
CA ASN A 122 11.53 25.09 3.38
C ASN A 122 11.07 24.08 4.44
N ILE A 123 10.07 23.25 4.14
CA ILE A 123 9.63 22.16 5.02
C ILE A 123 10.67 21.04 4.96
N LEU A 124 11.01 20.56 3.76
CA LEU A 124 11.92 19.43 3.56
C LEU A 124 13.33 19.72 4.09
N SER A 125 13.84 20.94 3.90
CA SER A 125 15.19 21.32 4.33
C SER A 125 15.40 21.22 5.85
N LYS A 126 14.35 21.40 6.65
CA LYS A 126 14.40 21.25 8.12
C LYS A 126 14.61 19.81 8.59
N HIS A 127 14.38 18.84 7.70
CA HIS A 127 14.40 17.42 8.01
C HIS A 127 15.48 16.64 7.26
N ILE A 128 16.33 17.33 6.48
CA ILE A 128 17.34 16.69 5.61
C ILE A 128 18.38 15.85 6.37
N SER A 129 18.69 16.20 7.61
CA SER A 129 19.64 15.49 8.46
C SER A 129 19.03 14.33 9.26
N LYS A 130 17.71 14.15 9.18
CA LYS A 130 16.99 13.11 9.92
C LYS A 130 16.84 11.86 9.05
N PRO A 131 17.17 10.67 9.56
CA PRO A 131 16.86 9.43 8.85
C PRO A 131 15.35 9.11 8.98
N ARG A 132 14.83 8.31 8.04
CA ARG A 132 13.49 7.69 8.07
C ARG A 132 12.36 8.66 8.41
N VAL A 133 12.20 9.66 7.56
CA VAL A 133 11.18 10.70 7.73
C VAL A 133 10.04 10.50 6.73
N TYR A 134 8.82 10.51 7.23
CA TYR A 134 7.58 10.52 6.44
C TYR A 134 6.79 11.79 6.77
N ILE A 135 6.66 12.70 5.79
CA ILE A 135 6.07 14.03 5.96
C ILE A 135 4.80 14.13 5.13
N GLY A 136 3.75 14.68 5.72
CA GLY A 136 2.52 15.02 5.01
C GLY A 136 1.48 15.61 5.94
N CYS A 137 0.26 15.77 5.45
CA CYS A 137 -0.90 16.03 6.30
C CYS A 137 -1.35 14.71 6.92
N MET A 138 -0.98 14.44 8.16
CA MET A 138 -1.23 13.15 8.80
C MET A 138 -2.70 13.05 9.24
N LYS A 139 -3.37 11.98 8.81
CA LYS A 139 -4.77 11.70 9.11
C LYS A 139 -4.96 10.29 9.66
N SER A 140 -6.11 10.08 10.28
CA SER A 140 -6.68 8.77 10.60
C SER A 140 -8.19 8.91 10.49
N GLY A 141 -8.83 7.95 9.83
CA GLY A 141 -10.26 7.96 9.51
C GLY A 141 -10.86 6.57 9.65
N PRO A 142 -12.20 6.45 9.59
CA PRO A 142 -12.87 5.15 9.68
C PRO A 142 -12.36 4.22 8.58
N VAL A 143 -12.24 2.93 8.90
CA VAL A 143 -11.98 1.91 7.89
C VAL A 143 -13.22 1.78 7.01
N LEU A 144 -13.05 1.85 5.69
CA LEU A 144 -14.14 1.81 4.72
C LEU A 144 -14.57 0.35 4.48
N SER A 145 -15.40 -0.18 5.37
CA SER A 145 -15.88 -1.57 5.32
C SER A 145 -17.25 -1.77 4.67
N ASP A 146 -17.90 -0.69 4.25
CA ASP A 146 -19.18 -0.74 3.53
C ASP A 146 -18.92 -0.95 2.02
N LYS A 147 -19.61 -1.91 1.39
CA LYS A 147 -19.41 -2.23 -0.04
C LYS A 147 -19.89 -1.12 -0.97
N ASP A 148 -20.77 -0.24 -0.47
CA ASP A 148 -21.39 0.81 -1.28
C ASP A 148 -20.58 2.12 -1.29
N VAL A 149 -19.50 2.22 -0.50
CA VAL A 149 -18.65 3.42 -0.48
C VAL A 149 -17.50 3.33 -1.47
N ARG A 150 -17.12 4.49 -2.02
CA ARG A 150 -15.90 4.62 -2.81
C ARG A 150 -14.70 4.21 -1.94
N TYR A 151 -13.82 3.38 -2.49
CA TYR A 151 -12.68 2.80 -1.78
C TYR A 151 -13.04 1.81 -0.66
N TYR A 152 -14.18 1.10 -0.76
CA TYR A 152 -14.42 -0.10 0.04
C TYR A 152 -13.17 -0.99 0.08
N GLU A 153 -12.76 -1.39 1.28
CA GLU A 153 -11.61 -2.25 1.51
C GLU A 153 -12.06 -3.70 1.78
N PRO A 154 -11.91 -4.64 0.82
CA PRO A 154 -12.28 -6.04 1.00
C PRO A 154 -11.58 -6.69 2.20
N GLU A 155 -10.38 -6.25 2.53
CA GLU A 155 -9.57 -6.75 3.64
C GLU A 155 -9.68 -5.87 4.89
N HIS A 156 -10.80 -5.14 5.06
CA HIS A 156 -11.05 -4.24 6.20
C HIS A 156 -10.87 -4.92 7.56
N TRP A 157 -11.12 -6.22 7.65
CA TRP A 157 -10.95 -7.02 8.86
C TRP A 157 -9.50 -7.06 9.38
N LYS A 158 -8.49 -6.77 8.53
CA LYS A 158 -7.08 -6.64 8.96
C LYS A 158 -6.82 -5.41 9.84
N PHE A 159 -7.71 -4.43 9.81
CA PHE A 159 -7.61 -3.20 10.60
C PHE A 159 -8.29 -3.33 11.98
N GLY A 160 -8.72 -4.54 12.34
CA GLY A 160 -9.31 -4.90 13.62
C GLY A 160 -10.83 -4.95 13.57
N GLU A 161 -11.48 -4.47 14.62
CA GLU A 161 -12.93 -4.60 14.81
C GLU A 161 -13.73 -3.54 14.07
N VAL A 162 -15.04 -3.78 13.94
CA VAL A 162 -15.98 -2.83 13.35
C VAL A 162 -15.93 -1.51 14.13
N GLY A 163 -15.77 -0.40 13.41
CA GLY A 163 -15.61 0.94 13.99
C GLY A 163 -14.16 1.37 14.21
N ASN A 164 -13.18 0.48 13.97
CA ASN A 164 -11.78 0.88 13.97
C ASN A 164 -11.47 1.92 12.89
N LYS A 165 -10.36 2.62 13.14
CA LYS A 165 -9.80 3.59 12.22
C LYS A 165 -8.53 3.04 11.58
N TYR A 166 -8.23 3.48 10.37
CA TYR A 166 -6.92 3.28 9.79
C TYR A 166 -5.82 3.83 10.72
N PHE A 167 -4.66 3.17 10.75
CA PHE A 167 -3.46 3.73 11.37
C PHE A 167 -3.16 5.11 10.78
N ARG A 168 -2.35 5.91 11.48
CA ARG A 168 -2.02 7.25 11.03
C ARG A 168 -1.17 7.18 9.75
N HIS A 169 -1.59 7.91 8.72
CA HIS A 169 -0.93 7.98 7.42
C HIS A 169 -1.10 9.39 6.83
N ALA A 170 -0.25 9.80 5.88
CA ALA A 170 -0.41 11.08 5.20
C ALA A 170 -1.56 11.03 4.17
N THR A 171 -2.19 12.16 3.90
CA THR A 171 -3.20 12.26 2.84
C THR A 171 -2.59 12.21 1.44
N GLY A 172 -3.31 11.62 0.49
CA GLY A 172 -2.84 11.33 -0.87
C GLY A 172 -2.44 12.54 -1.69
N GLN A 173 -3.04 13.70 -1.44
CA GLN A 173 -2.78 14.91 -2.24
C GLN A 173 -1.30 15.27 -2.32
N LEU A 174 -0.58 15.18 -1.19
CA LEU A 174 0.84 15.46 -1.14
C LEU A 174 1.49 14.83 0.10
N TYR A 175 2.55 14.07 -0.12
CA TYR A 175 3.44 13.61 0.93
C TYR A 175 4.87 13.42 0.42
N ALA A 176 5.83 13.39 1.35
CA ALA A 176 7.23 13.19 1.08
C ALA A 176 7.83 12.11 1.99
N ILE A 177 8.71 11.29 1.44
CA ILE A 177 9.49 10.30 2.20
C ILE A 177 10.98 10.51 1.97
N SER A 178 11.78 10.27 3.01
CA SER A 178 13.24 10.32 2.91
C SER A 178 13.80 9.20 2.03
N LYS A 179 15.02 9.41 1.53
CA LYS A 179 15.73 8.47 0.64
C LYS A 179 15.76 7.03 1.13
N ASP A 180 16.01 6.83 2.41
CA ASP A 180 16.08 5.50 3.03
C ASP A 180 14.73 4.77 3.04
N LEU A 181 13.62 5.48 3.24
CA LEU A 181 12.27 4.90 3.13
C LEU A 181 11.92 4.58 1.68
N ALA A 182 12.27 5.47 0.75
CA ALA A 182 12.06 5.21 -0.66
C ALA A 182 12.89 4.01 -1.15
N ALA A 183 14.14 3.90 -0.68
CA ALA A 183 15.00 2.74 -0.92
C ALA A 183 14.43 1.46 -0.31
N TYR A 184 13.90 1.52 0.91
CA TYR A 184 13.19 0.39 1.53
C TYR A 184 12.02 -0.08 0.66
N ILE A 185 11.22 0.85 0.13
CA ILE A 185 10.12 0.51 -0.77
C ILE A 185 10.64 -0.18 -2.04
N SER A 186 11.68 0.37 -2.65
CA SER A 186 12.29 -0.19 -3.86
C SER A 186 12.79 -1.62 -3.65
N LEU A 187 13.51 -1.87 -2.56
CA LEU A 187 14.09 -3.18 -2.22
C LEU A 187 13.01 -4.22 -1.91
N ASN A 188 11.92 -3.82 -1.25
CA ASN A 188 10.90 -4.74 -0.75
C ASN A 188 9.63 -4.78 -1.61
N LYS A 189 9.59 -4.09 -2.76
CA LYS A 189 8.38 -3.89 -3.58
C LYS A 189 7.56 -5.15 -3.87
N HIS A 190 8.18 -6.32 -3.92
CA HIS A 190 7.53 -7.60 -4.23
C HIS A 190 6.69 -8.16 -3.07
N VAL A 191 6.99 -7.79 -1.82
CA VAL A 191 6.23 -8.20 -0.62
C VAL A 191 5.33 -7.10 -0.06
N LEU A 192 5.49 -5.86 -0.52
CA LEU A 192 4.65 -4.75 -0.07
C LEU A 192 3.20 -4.92 -0.53
N HIS A 193 2.34 -5.12 0.46
CA HIS A 193 0.91 -5.33 0.28
C HIS A 193 0.20 -4.06 -0.23
N LYS A 194 -0.84 -4.21 -1.06
CA LYS A 194 -1.58 -3.09 -1.64
C LYS A 194 -3.01 -3.15 -1.13
N TYR A 195 -3.42 -2.11 -0.41
CA TYR A 195 -4.81 -1.83 -0.07
C TYR A 195 -5.47 -1.03 -1.20
N ILE A 196 -6.79 -0.93 -1.19
CA ILE A 196 -7.56 -0.17 -2.17
C ILE A 196 -7.22 1.32 -2.11
N ASN A 197 -6.98 1.83 -0.89
CA ASN A 197 -6.51 3.18 -0.68
C ASN A 197 -4.97 3.23 -0.74
N GLU A 198 -4.45 4.07 -1.64
CA GLU A 198 -3.03 4.28 -1.89
C GLU A 198 -2.31 4.87 -0.67
N ASP A 199 -2.90 5.89 -0.06
CA ASP A 199 -2.41 6.55 1.17
C ASP A 199 -2.26 5.53 2.31
N VAL A 200 -3.25 4.65 2.46
CA VAL A 200 -3.25 3.58 3.46
C VAL A 200 -2.17 2.56 3.12
N SER A 201 -2.00 2.20 1.85
CA SER A 201 -0.93 1.30 1.42
C SER A 201 0.44 1.83 1.79
N LEU A 202 0.74 3.10 1.47
CA LEU A 202 2.00 3.71 1.84
C LEU A 202 2.21 3.71 3.36
N GLY A 203 1.21 4.13 4.13
CA GLY A 203 1.31 4.11 5.59
C GLY A 203 1.53 2.70 6.15
N ALA A 204 0.93 1.66 5.55
CA ALA A 204 1.15 0.27 5.97
C ALA A 204 2.59 -0.20 5.75
N TRP A 205 3.25 0.27 4.69
CA TRP A 205 4.64 -0.08 4.42
C TRP A 205 5.60 0.54 5.44
N LEU A 206 5.19 1.62 6.09
CA LEU A 206 6.04 2.43 6.96
C LEU A 206 5.72 2.26 8.45
N ILE A 207 4.50 1.89 8.82
CA ILE A 207 4.04 1.87 10.22
C ILE A 207 4.79 0.86 11.12
N GLY A 208 5.32 -0.22 10.52
CA GLY A 208 6.13 -1.21 11.23
C GLY A 208 7.62 -0.85 11.34
N LEU A 209 8.04 0.29 10.77
CA LEU A 209 9.41 0.77 10.77
C LEU A 209 9.60 1.87 11.82
N ASP A 210 10.84 2.09 12.24
CA ASP A 210 11.24 3.21 13.10
C ASP A 210 11.26 4.53 12.30
N VAL A 211 10.06 5.02 11.94
CA VAL A 211 9.82 6.19 11.07
C VAL A 211 9.32 7.39 11.88
N GLU A 212 9.97 8.54 11.70
CA GLU A 212 9.47 9.82 12.21
C GLU A 212 8.33 10.33 11.30
N HIS A 213 7.11 10.28 11.81
CA HIS A 213 5.93 10.84 11.14
C HIS A 213 5.81 12.33 11.45
N ILE A 214 5.86 13.16 10.41
CA ILE A 214 5.76 14.62 10.52
C ILE A 214 4.42 15.08 9.98
N ASP A 215 3.54 15.53 10.88
CA ASP A 215 2.27 16.15 10.54
C ASP A 215 2.46 17.64 10.28
N ASP A 216 2.63 18.03 9.00
CA ASP A 216 2.70 19.43 8.61
C ASP A 216 1.37 19.86 8.00
N ARG A 217 0.60 20.63 8.78
CA ARG A 217 -0.75 21.09 8.39
C ARG A 217 -0.75 22.00 7.16
N ARG A 218 0.40 22.57 6.76
CA ARG A 218 0.52 23.34 5.52
C ARG A 218 0.48 22.46 4.27
N LEU A 219 0.63 21.16 4.43
CA LEU A 219 0.49 20.16 3.37
C LEU A 219 -0.95 19.60 3.30
N CYS A 220 -1.87 20.08 4.15
CA CYS A 220 -3.27 19.69 4.06
C CYS A 220 -3.97 20.51 2.97
N CYS A 221 -4.62 19.83 2.02
CA CYS A 221 -5.57 20.48 1.13
C CYS A 221 -6.90 20.72 1.87
N GLY A 222 -7.52 21.87 1.63
CA GLY A 222 -8.88 22.11 2.09
C GLY A 222 -9.85 21.23 1.28
N THR A 223 -10.79 20.57 1.96
CA THR A 223 -11.92 19.95 1.25
C THR A 223 -12.79 21.08 0.68
N PRO A 224 -13.08 21.12 -0.62
CA PRO A 224 -14.05 22.06 -1.16
C PRO A 224 -15.38 21.90 -0.43
N PRO A 225 -16.07 22.99 -0.04
CA PRO A 225 -17.35 22.89 0.62
C PRO A 225 -18.35 22.16 -0.27
N GLY A 226 -18.76 20.94 0.12
CA GLY A 226 -19.74 20.13 -0.59
C GLY A 226 -19.40 18.65 -0.76
N LEU A 227 -18.12 18.27 -0.69
CA LEU A 227 -17.73 16.85 -0.67
C LEU A 227 -17.74 16.33 0.78
N LYS A 228 -18.73 15.49 1.11
CA LYS A 228 -18.63 14.59 2.27
C LYS A 228 -17.86 13.35 1.81
N LEU A 229 -16.78 13.04 2.51
CA LEU A 229 -16.10 11.73 2.44
C LEU A 229 -17.04 10.63 2.95
#